data_AF-A0A7W1VWP7-F1
#
_entry.id   AF-A0A7W1VWP7-F1
#
_cell.length_a   1.000
_cell.length_b   1.000
_cell.length_c   1.000
_cell.angle_alpha   90.00
_cell.angle_beta   90.00
_cell.angle_gamma   90.00
#
_symmetry.space_group_name_H-M   'P 1'
#
loop_
_entity.id
_entity.type
_entity.pdbx_description
1 polymer ?
#
loop_
_entity_poly.entity_id
_entity_poly.type
_entity_poly.pdbx_seq_one_letter_code
_entity_poly.pdbx_strand_id
1 'polypeptide(L)'
;MAAYFSPCRWNHGHSWKMRCYSARWRDAVRMDSFFVMIIESRKSRRTEGSTLFTSLGLLCIVAIALGALVKGVQQESRMTERMIVWKAALPIAEAGVDEALAHLNSTFTLQTNGWTYDNASGTYRKQRILAEGHFEVAIATNTPPTIRSTGWVRAPLQTNYISRSVEVETKIRRSAGIEVKEDIDCGSTGILDSFDSSDPNYSTDKQYDPAKAKDNCRLCTISGAKQAVDVGSRKVYGRIAMGAGGVPGIGNRGKVGSTEWINQGNTSGKIEPGRLSDNFTAKFPPVVAPFTSGLKPASGKVGGVSYEYIFGTGDYSVDKFTLVGFQKALVSGNARVYVSDTMSTTASATIVIEPGAKLELYCAAKSVSIGGQGFLNLAGTAETLQIFALPSVTTLSFQGSSDMIGVIYAPDSNVKVAGSSVFIGHIKARSADVSGNSTFHADEALGTPIYVLASWKEL
;
A
#
# COMPACT_ATOMS: atom_id res chain seq x y z
N MET A 1 80.45 34.23 34.11
CA MET A 1 80.13 33.02 34.90
C MET A 1 79.41 32.07 33.96
N ALA A 2 80.12 31.19 33.25
CA ALA A 2 80.47 29.80 33.63
C ALA A 2 79.18 28.96 33.85
N ALA A 3 78.87 27.85 33.16
CA ALA A 3 79.69 26.81 32.50
C ALA A 3 78.98 26.24 31.24
N TYR A 4 79.62 26.16 30.07
CA TYR A 4 80.33 25.02 29.46
C TYR A 4 79.49 23.77 29.08
N PHE A 5 79.18 23.68 27.78
CA PHE A 5 78.91 22.43 27.03
C PHE A 5 80.24 21.71 26.70
N SER A 6 80.30 20.38 26.83
CA SER A 6 81.18 19.46 26.07
C SER A 6 80.92 17.97 26.38
N PRO A 7 81.28 17.03 25.48
CA PRO A 7 80.46 15.86 25.13
C PRO A 7 81.17 14.47 25.18
N CYS A 8 80.46 13.45 24.68
CA CYS A 8 80.91 12.11 24.21
C CYS A 8 81.13 10.99 25.24
N ARG A 9 80.43 9.86 25.09
CA ARG A 9 80.88 8.71 24.28
C ARG A 9 79.87 7.55 24.23
N TRP A 10 79.71 7.03 23.02
CA TRP A 10 79.26 5.69 22.68
C TRP A 10 80.08 4.60 23.39
N ASN A 11 79.44 3.48 23.74
CA ASN A 11 80.17 2.24 23.99
C ASN A 11 79.38 1.02 23.45
N HIS A 12 79.90 0.44 22.36
CA HIS A 12 79.61 -0.92 21.93
C HIS A 12 80.61 -1.88 22.59
N GLY A 13 80.20 -3.10 22.90
CA GLY A 13 81.16 -4.13 23.30
C GLY A 13 80.59 -5.52 23.38
N HIS A 14 80.64 -6.27 22.28
CA HIS A 14 80.88 -7.72 22.32
C HIS A 14 81.71 -8.09 21.08
N SER A 15 83.01 -8.35 21.29
CA SER A 15 83.93 -8.86 20.28
C SER A 15 84.56 -10.16 20.77
N TRP A 16 84.43 -11.23 19.99
CA TRP A 16 85.28 -12.42 20.11
C TRP A 16 86.45 -12.26 19.13
N LYS A 17 87.68 -12.27 19.64
CA LYS A 17 88.93 -12.28 18.84
C LYS A 17 89.52 -13.68 18.84
N MET A 18 89.83 -14.19 17.65
CA MET A 18 90.78 -15.30 17.45
C MET A 18 92.17 -14.90 17.96
N ARG A 19 92.84 -15.81 18.67
CA ARG A 19 94.29 -15.76 18.89
C ARG A 19 94.92 -17.07 18.40
N CYS A 20 95.79 -16.96 17.41
CA CYS A 20 96.81 -17.96 17.10
C CYS A 20 97.96 -17.85 18.12
N TYR A 21 98.58 -18.97 18.50
CA TYR A 21 99.85 -18.99 19.21
C TYR A 21 100.93 -19.65 18.34
N SER A 22 102.02 -18.93 18.13
CA SER A 22 103.29 -19.41 17.57
C SER A 22 104.33 -19.57 18.70
N ALA A 23 105.16 -20.61 18.59
CA ALA A 23 106.15 -21.06 19.58
C ALA A 23 107.46 -20.23 19.64
N ARG A 24 108.13 -20.16 20.81
CA ARG A 24 109.59 -20.43 20.99
C ARG A 24 110.15 -20.27 22.44
N TRP A 25 110.64 -21.39 22.99
CA TRP A 25 111.96 -21.70 23.61
C TRP A 25 112.54 -21.08 24.92
N ARG A 26 113.20 -22.00 25.69
CA ARG A 26 114.14 -21.94 26.86
C ARG A 26 113.50 -22.04 28.25
N ASP A 27 113.91 -22.88 29.22
CA ASP A 27 114.98 -23.89 29.39
C ASP A 27 114.58 -24.92 30.48
N ALA A 28 115.17 -26.14 30.39
CA ALA A 28 115.38 -27.18 31.41
C ALA A 28 114.19 -27.91 32.10
N VAL A 29 113.93 -29.16 31.70
CA VAL A 29 114.30 -30.42 32.42
C VAL A 29 114.10 -31.59 31.44
N ARG A 30 115.06 -32.51 31.44
CA ARG A 30 115.21 -33.67 30.54
C ARG A 30 114.32 -34.82 31.00
N MET A 31 113.42 -35.30 30.13
CA MET A 31 112.93 -36.68 30.13
C MET A 31 112.57 -37.06 28.69
N ASP A 32 113.38 -37.92 28.10
CA ASP A 32 113.17 -38.46 26.76
C ASP A 32 111.94 -39.36 26.75
N SER A 33 110.94 -38.99 25.94
CA SER A 33 109.85 -39.88 25.57
C SER A 33 109.47 -39.59 24.13
N PHE A 34 109.85 -40.52 23.25
CA PHE A 34 109.58 -40.51 21.83
C PHE A 34 108.07 -40.35 21.57
N PHE A 35 107.66 -39.20 21.02
CA PHE A 35 106.29 -38.98 20.55
C PHE A 35 106.19 -39.42 19.09
N VAL A 36 105.66 -40.63 18.86
CA VAL A 36 105.29 -41.11 17.53
C VAL A 36 104.06 -40.33 17.07
N MET A 37 104.23 -39.44 16.08
CA MET A 37 103.13 -38.72 15.45
C MET A 37 102.44 -39.62 14.42
N ILE A 38 101.36 -40.28 14.83
CA ILE A 38 100.44 -40.94 13.89
C ILE A 38 99.57 -39.84 13.27
N ILE A 39 99.85 -39.47 12.03
CA ILE A 39 98.98 -38.60 11.23
C ILE A 39 97.83 -39.47 10.73
N GLU A 40 96.72 -39.51 11.47
CA GLU A 40 95.45 -39.98 10.95
C GLU A 40 94.87 -38.92 9.99
N SER A 41 94.94 -39.20 8.69
CA SER A 41 94.17 -38.49 7.67
C SER A 41 92.66 -38.74 7.90
N ARG A 42 92.00 -37.91 8.71
CA ARG A 42 90.54 -37.82 8.72
C ARG A 42 90.06 -37.12 7.46
N LYS A 43 89.51 -37.89 6.51
CA LYS A 43 88.72 -37.36 5.39
C LYS A 43 87.50 -36.62 5.96
N SER A 44 87.52 -35.29 5.95
CA SER A 44 86.32 -34.48 6.07
C SER A 44 85.42 -34.77 4.86
N ARG A 45 84.34 -35.53 5.06
CA ARG A 45 83.24 -35.61 4.09
C ARG A 45 82.52 -34.27 4.12
N ARG A 46 82.60 -33.51 3.02
CA ARG A 46 81.83 -32.28 2.81
C ARG A 46 80.32 -32.53 3.01
N THR A 47 79.76 -32.03 4.11
CA THR A 47 78.31 -32.00 4.41
C THR A 47 77.70 -30.60 4.26
N GLU A 48 78.40 -29.65 3.63
CA GLU A 48 77.96 -28.25 3.54
C GLU A 48 76.93 -27.97 2.42
N GLY A 49 76.65 -28.93 1.53
CA GLY A 49 75.60 -28.78 0.51
C GLY A 49 74.20 -29.22 0.95
N SER A 50 74.09 -30.15 1.91
CA SER A 50 72.83 -30.81 2.28
C SER A 50 71.87 -29.89 3.04
N THR A 51 72.40 -29.06 3.96
CA THR A 51 71.60 -28.15 4.78
C THR A 51 70.94 -27.04 3.95
N LEU A 52 71.65 -26.48 2.97
CA LEU A 52 71.11 -25.47 2.07
C LEU A 52 69.92 -26.00 1.26
N PHE A 53 70.04 -27.18 0.65
CA PHE A 53 68.95 -27.80 -0.12
C PHE A 53 67.72 -28.10 0.74
N THR A 54 67.91 -28.59 1.98
CA THR A 54 66.78 -28.81 2.90
C THR A 54 66.09 -27.50 3.31
N SER A 55 66.86 -26.43 3.56
CA SER A 55 66.31 -25.11 3.91
C SER A 55 65.57 -24.44 2.75
N LEU A 56 66.10 -24.55 1.52
CA LEU A 56 65.42 -24.09 0.29
C LEU A 56 64.15 -24.89 0.01
N GLY A 57 64.19 -26.21 0.20
CA GLY A 57 63.01 -27.07 0.07
C GLY A 57 61.89 -26.68 1.04
N LEU A 58 62.24 -26.44 2.31
CA LEU A 58 61.30 -25.96 3.32
C LEU A 58 60.72 -24.59 2.95
N LEU A 59 61.57 -23.64 2.51
CA LEU A 59 61.13 -22.32 2.09
C LEU A 59 60.17 -22.37 0.88
N CYS A 60 60.44 -23.22 -0.10
CA CYS A 60 59.54 -23.42 -1.24
C CYS A 60 58.17 -23.96 -0.81
N ILE A 61 58.15 -24.95 0.09
CA ILE A 61 56.88 -25.52 0.60
C ILE A 61 56.07 -24.45 1.35
N VAL A 62 56.73 -23.66 2.21
CA VAL A 62 56.08 -22.58 2.95
C VAL A 62 55.58 -21.49 1.99
N ALA A 63 56.35 -21.13 0.96
CA ALA A 63 55.93 -20.14 -0.04
C ALA A 63 54.70 -20.60 -0.84
N ILE A 64 54.64 -21.87 -1.23
CA ILE A 64 53.48 -22.46 -1.91
C ILE A 64 52.26 -22.46 -0.98
N ALA A 65 52.44 -22.86 0.29
CA ALA A 65 51.38 -22.86 1.28
C ALA A 65 50.82 -21.45 1.55
N LEU A 66 51.68 -20.46 1.73
CA LEU A 66 51.29 -19.05 1.89
C LEU A 66 50.56 -18.52 0.65
N GLY A 67 51.05 -18.86 -0.55
CA GLY A 67 50.39 -18.50 -1.80
C GLY A 67 48.98 -19.09 -1.92
N ALA A 68 48.78 -20.34 -1.47
CA ALA A 68 47.48 -20.98 -1.43
C ALA A 68 46.52 -20.30 -0.44
N LEU A 69 47.00 -19.95 0.76
CA LEU A 69 46.20 -19.25 1.77
C LEU A 69 45.76 -17.86 1.31
N VAL A 70 46.68 -17.07 0.72
CA VAL A 70 46.35 -15.74 0.19
C VAL A 70 45.30 -15.84 -0.94
N LYS A 71 45.43 -16.82 -1.83
CA LYS A 71 44.42 -17.07 -2.88
C LYS A 71 43.06 -17.46 -2.28
N GLY A 72 43.05 -18.29 -1.23
CA GLY A 72 41.83 -18.64 -0.51
C GLY A 72 41.12 -17.42 0.07
N VAL A 73 41.85 -16.58 0.81
CA VAL A 73 41.31 -15.34 1.40
C VAL A 73 40.80 -14.38 0.32
N GLN A 74 41.50 -14.25 -0.80
CA GLN A 74 41.04 -13.43 -1.93
C GLN A 74 39.75 -13.95 -2.56
N GLN A 75 39.59 -15.28 -2.66
CA GLN A 75 38.36 -15.89 -3.16
C GLN A 75 37.20 -15.66 -2.20
N GLU A 76 37.41 -15.88 -0.90
CA GLU A 76 36.39 -15.61 0.13
C GLU A 76 35.96 -14.16 0.14
N SER A 77 36.91 -13.22 0.08
CA SER A 77 36.61 -11.78 0.01
C SER A 77 35.76 -11.44 -1.22
N ARG A 78 36.10 -11.94 -2.41
CA ARG A 78 35.31 -11.71 -3.63
C ARG A 78 33.91 -12.31 -3.55
N MET A 79 33.77 -13.50 -2.98
CA MET A 79 32.47 -14.14 -2.80
C MET A 79 31.62 -13.38 -1.79
N THR A 80 32.21 -12.92 -0.67
CA THR A 80 31.51 -12.11 0.33
C THR A 80 31.03 -10.77 -0.24
N GLU A 81 31.88 -10.05 -0.96
CA GLU A 81 31.49 -8.78 -1.59
C GLU A 81 30.37 -8.99 -2.62
N ARG A 82 30.45 -10.06 -3.43
CA ARG A 82 29.38 -10.43 -4.36
C ARG A 82 28.07 -10.75 -3.63
N MET A 83 28.15 -11.43 -2.49
CA MET A 83 26.98 -11.75 -1.68
C MET A 83 26.33 -10.50 -1.06
N ILE A 84 27.13 -9.51 -0.65
CA ILE A 84 26.61 -8.23 -0.15
C ILE A 84 25.82 -7.51 -1.26
N VAL A 85 26.42 -7.40 -2.44
CA VAL A 85 25.80 -6.75 -3.61
C VAL A 85 24.54 -7.49 -4.07
N TRP A 86 24.57 -8.82 -4.11
CA TRP A 86 23.40 -9.63 -4.47
C TRP A 86 22.25 -9.47 -3.45
N LYS A 87 22.55 -9.35 -2.15
CA LYS A 87 21.55 -9.03 -1.13
C LYS A 87 20.97 -7.62 -1.30
N ALA A 88 21.80 -6.65 -1.66
CA ALA A 88 21.38 -5.26 -1.87
C ALA A 88 20.49 -5.06 -3.11
N ALA A 89 20.63 -5.90 -4.13
CA ALA A 89 19.84 -5.78 -5.37
C ALA A 89 18.33 -6.05 -5.16
N LEU A 90 17.94 -6.86 -4.17
CA LEU A 90 16.55 -7.20 -3.93
C LEU A 90 15.72 -6.02 -3.37
N PRO A 91 16.14 -5.33 -2.28
CA PRO A 91 15.43 -4.14 -1.80
C PRO A 91 15.29 -3.04 -2.87
N ILE A 92 16.28 -2.92 -3.78
CA ILE A 92 16.20 -1.98 -4.90
C ILE A 92 15.12 -2.40 -5.90
N ALA A 93 14.99 -3.70 -6.18
CA ALA A 93 13.91 -4.22 -7.01
C ALA A 93 12.53 -3.99 -6.34
N GLU A 94 12.42 -4.22 -5.03
CA GLU A 94 11.20 -3.97 -4.25
C GLU A 94 10.80 -2.48 -4.25
N ALA A 95 11.76 -1.56 -4.16
CA ALA A 95 11.50 -0.12 -4.28
C ALA A 95 10.84 0.26 -5.61
N GLY A 96 11.18 -0.44 -6.70
CA GLY A 96 10.51 -0.26 -7.99
C GLY A 96 9.06 -0.73 -7.99
N VAL A 97 8.76 -1.83 -7.29
CA VAL A 97 7.37 -2.32 -7.10
C VAL A 97 6.55 -1.29 -6.32
N ASP A 98 7.11 -0.74 -5.24
CA ASP A 98 6.45 0.28 -4.43
C ASP A 98 6.12 1.54 -5.26
N GLU A 99 7.05 1.96 -6.12
CA GLU A 99 6.79 3.08 -7.03
C GLU A 99 5.69 2.77 -8.05
N ALA A 100 5.69 1.58 -8.64
CA ALA A 100 4.62 1.17 -9.55
C ALA A 100 3.25 1.17 -8.88
N LEU A 101 3.13 0.59 -7.69
CA LEU A 101 1.88 0.57 -6.93
C LEU A 101 1.44 1.98 -6.51
N ALA A 102 2.36 2.84 -6.10
CA ALA A 102 2.05 4.22 -5.77
C ALA A 102 1.45 4.98 -6.96
N HIS A 103 2.01 4.78 -8.16
CA HIS A 103 1.50 5.43 -9.38
C HIS A 103 0.20 4.82 -9.89
N LEU A 104 0.03 3.49 -9.80
CA LEU A 104 -1.23 2.81 -10.11
C LEU A 104 -2.39 3.30 -9.23
N ASN A 105 -2.10 3.65 -7.98
CA ASN A 105 -3.07 4.19 -7.02
C ASN A 105 -3.14 5.72 -6.99
N SER A 106 -2.45 6.40 -7.92
CA SER A 106 -2.48 7.86 -8.02
C SER A 106 -3.59 8.32 -8.97
N THR A 107 -4.02 9.58 -8.83
CA THR A 107 -5.07 10.19 -9.68
C THR A 107 -4.57 10.62 -11.07
N PHE A 108 -3.26 10.50 -11.35
CA PHE A 108 -2.64 10.96 -12.59
C PHE A 108 -2.36 9.78 -13.53
N THR A 109 -2.42 10.03 -14.84
CA THR A 109 -2.04 9.02 -15.84
C THR A 109 -0.56 8.66 -15.72
N LEU A 110 -0.21 7.41 -16.05
CA LEU A 110 1.18 6.93 -15.96
C LEU A 110 2.14 7.80 -16.80
N GLN A 111 1.72 8.24 -17.99
CA GLN A 111 2.52 9.11 -18.86
C GLN A 111 2.84 10.46 -18.21
N THR A 112 1.86 11.08 -17.54
CA THR A 112 2.07 12.36 -16.81
C THR A 112 3.05 12.19 -15.65
N ASN A 113 3.13 10.99 -15.09
CA ASN A 113 4.06 10.62 -14.01
C ASN A 113 5.44 10.16 -14.50
N GLY A 114 5.80 10.43 -15.76
CA GLY A 114 7.10 10.13 -16.33
C GLY A 114 7.31 8.67 -16.72
N TRP A 115 6.24 7.89 -16.88
CA TRP A 115 6.32 6.54 -17.44
C TRP A 115 6.34 6.59 -18.96
N THR A 116 7.22 5.81 -19.57
CA THR A 116 7.33 5.68 -21.02
C THR A 116 6.62 4.42 -21.47
N TYR A 117 5.72 4.52 -22.44
CA TYR A 117 5.07 3.34 -23.01
C TYR A 117 6.00 2.65 -24.02
N ASP A 118 6.25 1.36 -23.82
CA ASP A 118 7.03 0.51 -24.72
C ASP A 118 6.07 -0.29 -25.61
N ASN A 119 6.01 0.09 -26.90
CA ASN A 119 5.16 -0.56 -27.90
C ASN A 119 5.55 -2.02 -28.17
N ALA A 120 6.80 -2.42 -27.91
CA ALA A 120 7.27 -3.77 -28.20
C ALA A 120 6.79 -4.78 -27.13
N SER A 121 6.79 -4.37 -25.86
CA SER A 121 6.34 -5.21 -24.74
C SER A 121 4.90 -4.93 -24.31
N GLY A 122 4.27 -3.85 -24.79
CA GLY A 122 2.94 -3.43 -24.35
C GLY A 122 2.91 -3.03 -22.88
N THR A 123 4.01 -2.45 -22.37
CA THR A 123 4.16 -2.11 -20.94
C THR A 123 4.56 -0.66 -20.75
N TYR A 124 4.17 -0.06 -19.62
CA TYR A 124 4.71 1.22 -19.17
C TYR A 124 5.98 0.99 -18.36
N ARG A 125 7.08 1.63 -18.74
CA ARG A 125 8.37 1.50 -18.06
C ARG A 125 8.79 2.78 -17.36
N LYS A 126 9.52 2.63 -16.26
CA LYS A 126 10.17 3.72 -15.55
C LYS A 126 11.48 3.23 -14.94
N GLN A 127 12.49 4.09 -14.98
CA GLN A 127 13.79 3.83 -14.39
C GLN A 127 14.10 4.94 -13.37
N ARG A 128 14.71 4.56 -12.24
CA ARG A 128 15.25 5.51 -11.27
C ARG A 128 16.62 5.07 -10.79
N ILE A 129 17.52 6.05 -10.68
CA ILE A 129 18.86 5.89 -10.14
C ILE A 129 18.81 6.20 -8.65
N LEU A 130 19.35 5.29 -7.84
CA LEU A 130 19.56 5.42 -6.40
C LEU A 130 21.07 5.54 -6.12
N ALA A 131 21.44 5.82 -4.87
CA ALA A 131 22.85 6.02 -4.51
C ALA A 131 23.73 4.78 -4.81
N GLU A 132 23.21 3.58 -4.60
CA GLU A 132 23.96 2.31 -4.70
C GLU A 132 23.65 1.49 -5.95
N GLY A 133 22.69 1.92 -6.77
CA GLY A 133 22.19 1.14 -7.90
C GLY A 133 21.06 1.83 -8.64
N HIS A 134 20.36 1.10 -9.50
CA HIS A 134 19.15 1.60 -10.15
C HIS A 134 18.13 0.47 -10.28
N PHE A 135 16.86 0.81 -10.44
CA PHE A 135 15.84 -0.15 -10.85
C PHE A 135 15.18 0.27 -12.15
N GLU A 136 14.73 -0.72 -12.89
CA GLU A 136 13.79 -0.58 -13.99
C GLU A 136 12.52 -1.34 -13.63
N VAL A 137 11.38 -0.65 -13.68
CA VAL A 137 10.07 -1.22 -13.39
C VAL A 137 9.16 -1.09 -14.60
N ALA A 138 8.38 -2.13 -14.86
CA ALA A 138 7.41 -2.22 -15.94
C ALA A 138 6.02 -2.60 -15.40
N ILE A 139 4.98 -1.92 -15.87
CA ILE A 139 3.57 -2.18 -15.60
C ILE A 139 2.92 -2.67 -16.90
N ALA A 140 2.32 -3.85 -16.89
CA ALA A 140 1.57 -4.37 -18.02
C ALA A 140 0.17 -3.74 -18.13
N THR A 141 -0.42 -3.77 -19.34
CA THR A 141 -1.74 -3.16 -19.62
C THR A 141 -2.93 -4.09 -19.38
N ASN A 142 -2.70 -5.31 -18.88
CA ASN A 142 -3.79 -6.19 -18.44
C ASN A 142 -4.52 -5.59 -17.23
N THR A 143 -5.78 -5.98 -17.02
CA THR A 143 -6.57 -5.56 -15.86
C THR A 143 -7.00 -6.79 -15.07
N PRO A 144 -6.53 -6.98 -13.82
CA PRO A 144 -5.56 -6.17 -13.10
C PRO A 144 -4.12 -6.28 -13.68
N PRO A 145 -3.28 -5.23 -13.58
CA PRO A 145 -1.95 -5.19 -14.18
C PRO A 145 -0.93 -6.06 -13.43
N THR A 146 0.04 -6.60 -14.14
CA THR A 146 1.24 -7.21 -13.55
C THR A 146 2.39 -6.20 -13.51
N ILE A 147 3.17 -6.24 -12.43
CA ILE A 147 4.33 -5.38 -12.21
C ILE A 147 5.57 -6.26 -12.24
N ARG A 148 6.56 -5.89 -13.06
CA ARG A 148 7.88 -6.51 -13.07
C ARG A 148 8.93 -5.47 -12.75
N SER A 149 9.78 -5.73 -11.77
CA SER A 149 10.83 -4.81 -11.34
C SER A 149 12.17 -5.52 -11.27
N THR A 150 13.20 -4.93 -11.85
CA THR A 150 14.57 -5.45 -11.80
C THR A 150 15.48 -4.42 -11.14
N GLY A 151 16.11 -4.80 -10.03
CA GLY A 151 17.10 -3.99 -9.33
C GLY A 151 18.51 -4.37 -9.76
N TRP A 152 19.36 -3.36 -10.01
CA TRP A 152 20.75 -3.51 -10.45
C TRP A 152 21.69 -2.80 -9.47
N VAL A 153 22.66 -3.55 -8.94
CA VAL A 153 23.75 -3.01 -8.08
C VAL A 153 25.07 -3.29 -8.75
N ARG A 154 26.00 -2.34 -8.67
CA ARG A 154 27.31 -2.47 -9.31
C ARG A 154 28.11 -3.61 -8.66
N ALA A 155 28.70 -4.47 -9.47
CA ALA A 155 29.59 -5.51 -9.00
C ALA A 155 30.87 -4.91 -8.40
N PRO A 156 31.42 -5.49 -7.31
CA PRO A 156 32.62 -4.98 -6.67
C PRO A 156 33.79 -4.96 -7.66
N LEU A 157 34.53 -3.85 -7.71
CA LEU A 157 35.75 -3.69 -8.53
C LEU A 157 35.56 -3.90 -10.04
N GLN A 158 34.31 -3.85 -10.53
CA GLN A 158 33.95 -4.05 -11.93
C GLN A 158 32.94 -2.99 -12.40
N THR A 159 32.76 -2.88 -13.71
CA THR A 159 31.74 -2.02 -14.34
C THR A 159 30.41 -2.74 -14.55
N ASN A 160 30.37 -4.05 -14.37
CA ASN A 160 29.17 -4.87 -14.55
C ASN A 160 28.21 -4.70 -13.37
N TYR A 161 26.95 -5.05 -13.60
CA TYR A 161 25.92 -5.04 -12.57
C TYR A 161 25.46 -6.45 -12.23
N ILE A 162 25.08 -6.66 -10.97
CA ILE A 162 24.37 -7.83 -10.50
C ILE A 162 22.92 -7.41 -10.32
N SER A 163 21.99 -8.22 -10.84
CA SER A 163 20.57 -7.95 -10.75
C SER A 163 19.78 -9.05 -10.09
N ARG A 164 18.63 -8.64 -9.55
CA ARG A 164 17.53 -9.50 -9.11
C ARG A 164 16.23 -8.94 -9.65
N SER A 165 15.34 -9.83 -10.05
CA SER A 165 14.06 -9.48 -10.66
C SER A 165 12.92 -10.04 -9.84
N VAL A 166 11.88 -9.23 -9.65
CA VAL A 166 10.65 -9.61 -8.98
C VAL A 166 9.46 -9.36 -9.90
N GLU A 167 8.49 -10.25 -9.82
CA GLU A 167 7.20 -10.15 -10.48
C GLU A 167 6.08 -10.18 -9.44
N VAL A 168 5.15 -9.26 -9.62
CA VAL A 168 4.03 -9.03 -8.73
C VAL A 168 2.75 -9.01 -9.54
N GLU A 169 1.81 -9.85 -9.15
CA GLU A 169 0.44 -9.75 -9.65
C GLU A 169 -0.33 -8.80 -8.73
N THR A 170 -1.06 -7.86 -9.34
CA THR A 170 -1.96 -7.00 -8.57
C THR A 170 -3.37 -7.55 -8.58
N LYS A 171 -4.16 -7.16 -7.58
CA LYS A 171 -5.61 -7.29 -7.59
C LYS A 171 -6.23 -5.94 -7.30
N ILE A 172 -7.39 -5.70 -7.89
CA ILE A 172 -8.18 -4.51 -7.57
C ILE A 172 -8.95 -4.80 -6.28
N ARG A 173 -8.75 -3.98 -5.26
CA ARG A 173 -9.62 -3.89 -4.11
C ARG A 173 -10.54 -2.70 -4.32
N ARG A 174 -11.81 -2.97 -4.61
CA ARG A 174 -12.88 -1.97 -4.46
C ARG A 174 -13.39 -2.05 -3.05
N SER A 175 -13.55 -0.91 -2.37
CA SER A 175 -14.27 -0.83 -1.10
C SER A 175 -15.66 -0.30 -1.42
N ALA A 176 -16.67 -1.14 -1.20
CA ALA A 176 -18.06 -0.76 -1.40
C ALA A 176 -18.84 -0.99 -0.13
N GLY A 177 -19.54 0.06 0.30
CA GLY A 177 -20.41 0.02 1.45
C GLY A 177 -20.48 1.37 2.15
N ILE A 178 -20.24 1.34 3.46
CA ILE A 178 -20.33 2.51 4.33
C ILE A 178 -18.94 2.76 4.90
N GLU A 179 -18.36 3.91 4.57
CA GLU A 179 -17.07 4.36 5.08
C GLU A 179 -17.27 5.66 5.87
N VAL A 180 -16.85 5.69 7.12
CA VAL A 180 -17.05 6.85 8.00
C VAL A 180 -15.79 7.26 8.75
N LYS A 181 -15.81 8.49 9.29
CA LYS A 181 -14.77 8.96 10.22
C LYS A 181 -14.97 8.42 11.64
N GLU A 182 -16.21 8.39 12.10
CA GLU A 182 -16.58 8.13 13.49
C GLU A 182 -17.42 6.87 13.57
N ASP A 183 -18.74 6.98 13.60
CA ASP A 183 -19.60 5.88 14.02
C ASP A 183 -20.51 5.37 12.89
N ILE A 184 -20.75 4.06 12.87
CA ILE A 184 -21.77 3.38 12.06
C ILE A 184 -22.74 2.69 13.00
N ASP A 185 -24.02 3.06 12.92
CA ASP A 185 -25.11 2.36 13.59
C ASP A 185 -25.98 1.66 12.53
N CYS A 186 -26.11 0.34 12.66
CA CYS A 186 -26.93 -0.49 11.80
C CYS A 186 -28.29 -0.83 12.42
N GLY A 187 -28.60 -0.48 13.67
CA GLY A 187 -29.91 -0.75 14.28
C GLY A 187 -30.32 -2.24 14.34
N SER A 188 -31.62 -2.53 14.19
CA SER A 188 -32.20 -3.82 14.60
C SER A 188 -32.59 -4.78 13.48
N THR A 189 -33.00 -4.30 12.32
CA THR A 189 -33.70 -5.11 11.29
C THR A 189 -33.33 -4.68 9.88
N GLY A 190 -33.24 -5.62 8.94
CA GLY A 190 -32.75 -5.35 7.58
C GLY A 190 -31.48 -6.13 7.27
N ILE A 191 -31.07 -6.04 6.02
CA ILE A 191 -29.90 -6.73 5.48
C ILE A 191 -28.94 -5.68 4.92
N LEU A 192 -27.65 -5.90 5.16
CA LEU A 192 -26.57 -5.18 4.49
C LEU A 192 -25.80 -6.21 3.66
N ASP A 193 -25.81 -6.06 2.34
CA ASP A 193 -25.13 -6.94 1.40
C ASP A 193 -24.47 -6.14 0.28
N SER A 194 -23.96 -6.83 -0.76
CA SER A 194 -23.40 -6.19 -1.93
C SER A 194 -23.85 -6.84 -3.23
N PHE A 195 -23.57 -6.18 -4.35
CA PHE A 195 -23.68 -6.71 -5.71
C PHE A 195 -22.69 -5.97 -6.60
N ASP A 196 -22.51 -6.38 -7.86
CA ASP A 196 -21.62 -5.68 -8.79
C ASP A 196 -22.41 -5.28 -10.05
N SER A 197 -22.72 -3.99 -10.18
CA SER A 197 -23.46 -3.46 -11.34
C SER A 197 -22.67 -3.52 -12.65
N SER A 198 -21.36 -3.77 -12.60
CA SER A 198 -20.51 -3.95 -13.77
C SER A 198 -20.47 -5.39 -14.30
N ASP A 199 -20.93 -6.38 -13.52
CA ASP A 199 -20.94 -7.80 -13.88
C ASP A 199 -22.38 -8.35 -14.04
N PRO A 200 -22.79 -8.83 -15.23
CA PRO A 200 -24.12 -9.43 -15.46
C PRO A 200 -24.41 -10.70 -14.65
N ASN A 201 -23.40 -11.37 -14.09
CA ASN A 201 -23.60 -12.52 -13.20
C ASN A 201 -24.03 -12.09 -11.80
N TYR A 202 -23.72 -10.84 -11.43
CA TYR A 202 -23.98 -10.26 -10.10
C TYR A 202 -24.92 -9.05 -10.14
N SER A 203 -25.59 -8.82 -11.28
CA SER A 203 -26.62 -7.82 -11.47
C SER A 203 -27.57 -8.24 -12.58
N THR A 204 -28.76 -7.64 -12.63
CA THR A 204 -29.70 -7.79 -13.76
C THR A 204 -29.94 -6.40 -14.33
N ASP A 205 -29.57 -6.17 -15.59
CA ASP A 205 -29.57 -4.85 -16.22
C ASP A 205 -28.82 -3.77 -15.41
N LYS A 206 -27.71 -4.16 -14.77
CA LYS A 206 -26.89 -3.34 -13.84
C LYS A 206 -27.58 -2.96 -12.52
N GLN A 207 -28.77 -3.51 -12.25
CA GLN A 207 -29.52 -3.28 -11.02
C GLN A 207 -29.33 -4.44 -10.04
N TYR A 208 -29.62 -4.16 -8.77
CA TYR A 208 -29.57 -5.15 -7.70
C TYR A 208 -30.62 -6.25 -7.95
N ASP A 209 -30.17 -7.50 -7.85
CA ASP A 209 -31.01 -8.68 -7.93
C ASP A 209 -30.77 -9.53 -6.67
N PRO A 210 -31.79 -9.75 -5.81
CA PRO A 210 -31.64 -10.53 -4.58
C PRO A 210 -31.10 -11.95 -4.79
N ALA A 211 -31.33 -12.56 -5.96
CA ALA A 211 -30.83 -13.90 -6.27
C ALA A 211 -29.33 -13.91 -6.61
N LYS A 212 -28.77 -12.73 -6.95
CA LYS A 212 -27.37 -12.54 -7.36
C LYS A 212 -26.55 -11.73 -6.34
N ALA A 213 -27.09 -11.55 -5.12
CA ALA A 213 -26.44 -10.83 -4.05
C ALA A 213 -25.10 -11.48 -3.62
N LYS A 214 -24.15 -10.64 -3.24
CA LYS A 214 -22.79 -10.97 -2.80
C LYS A 214 -22.59 -10.59 -1.33
N ASP A 215 -21.47 -11.01 -0.79
CA ASP A 215 -21.09 -10.90 0.62
C ASP A 215 -19.85 -10.02 0.85
N ASN A 216 -19.67 -8.96 0.05
CA ASN A 216 -18.54 -8.04 0.14
C ASN A 216 -18.91 -6.62 0.62
N CYS A 217 -20.08 -6.45 1.25
CA CYS A 217 -20.43 -5.19 1.88
C CYS A 217 -19.37 -4.83 2.94
N ARG A 218 -18.81 -3.63 2.89
CA ARG A 218 -17.83 -3.17 3.87
C ARG A 218 -18.40 -2.08 4.76
N LEU A 219 -18.33 -2.32 6.06
CA LEU A 219 -18.54 -1.31 7.09
C LEU A 219 -17.17 -0.89 7.59
N CYS A 220 -16.79 0.36 7.32
CA CYS A 220 -15.46 0.85 7.59
C CYS A 220 -15.50 2.15 8.40
N THR A 221 -14.71 2.21 9.47
CA THR A 221 -14.48 3.43 10.24
C THR A 221 -13.01 3.59 10.55
N ILE A 222 -12.50 4.83 10.51
CA ILE A 222 -11.15 5.14 11.00
C ILE A 222 -11.09 5.20 12.54
N SER A 223 -12.25 5.22 13.21
CA SER A 223 -12.34 5.22 14.67
C SER A 223 -11.94 3.86 15.24
N GLY A 224 -11.07 3.87 16.25
CA GLY A 224 -10.77 2.72 17.11
C GLY A 224 -11.65 2.67 18.36
N ALA A 225 -12.67 3.52 18.47
CA ALA A 225 -13.54 3.54 19.64
C ALA A 225 -14.36 2.24 19.74
N LYS A 226 -14.65 1.82 20.98
CA LYS A 226 -15.49 0.66 21.25
C LYS A 226 -16.90 0.92 20.69
N GLN A 227 -17.43 -0.05 19.96
CA GLN A 227 -18.72 0.02 19.27
C GLN A 227 -18.86 1.17 18.25
N ALA A 228 -17.74 1.71 17.74
CA ALA A 228 -17.81 2.66 16.61
C ALA A 228 -18.44 2.05 15.35
N VAL A 229 -18.47 0.72 15.24
CA VAL A 229 -19.39 0.03 14.34
C VAL A 229 -20.32 -0.80 15.22
N ASP A 230 -21.59 -0.42 15.30
CA ASP A 230 -22.63 -1.20 15.95
C ASP A 230 -23.51 -1.88 14.90
N VAL A 231 -23.39 -3.21 14.83
CA VAL A 231 -24.19 -4.05 13.94
C VAL A 231 -25.62 -4.23 14.48
N GLY A 232 -25.81 -4.02 15.79
CA GLY A 232 -27.05 -4.30 16.48
C GLY A 232 -27.53 -5.72 16.22
N SER A 233 -28.76 -5.88 15.73
CA SER A 233 -29.37 -7.20 15.45
C SER A 233 -29.41 -7.57 13.96
N ARG A 234 -28.68 -6.85 13.10
CA ARG A 234 -28.72 -7.05 11.65
C ARG A 234 -27.79 -8.14 11.12
N LYS A 235 -28.08 -8.57 9.88
CA LYS A 235 -27.22 -9.43 9.08
C LYS A 235 -26.38 -8.58 8.12
N VAL A 236 -25.07 -8.67 8.22
CA VAL A 236 -24.10 -7.99 7.36
C VAL A 236 -23.33 -9.02 6.54
N TYR A 237 -23.74 -9.22 5.29
CA TYR A 237 -23.06 -10.06 4.29
C TYR A 237 -21.82 -9.31 3.80
N GLY A 238 -20.72 -9.46 4.53
CA GLY A 238 -19.67 -8.47 4.44
C GLY A 238 -18.53 -8.61 5.44
N ARG A 239 -17.84 -7.48 5.64
CA ARG A 239 -16.67 -7.33 6.52
C ARG A 239 -16.76 -6.01 7.29
N ILE A 240 -16.14 -6.00 8.46
CA ILE A 240 -15.93 -4.80 9.26
C ILE A 240 -14.44 -4.45 9.25
N ALA A 241 -14.13 -3.18 9.05
CA ALA A 241 -12.79 -2.65 9.20
C ALA A 241 -12.84 -1.40 10.10
N MET A 242 -12.12 -1.42 11.21
CA MET A 242 -12.10 -0.33 12.18
C MET A 242 -10.70 0.26 12.28
N GLY A 243 -10.58 1.42 12.93
CA GLY A 243 -9.27 1.94 13.35
C GLY A 243 -8.62 1.04 14.41
N ALA A 244 -7.34 1.29 14.67
CA ALA A 244 -6.53 0.51 15.61
C ALA A 244 -7.21 0.33 16.96
N GLY A 245 -7.34 -0.93 17.41
CA GLY A 245 -7.95 -1.30 18.68
C GLY A 245 -9.48 -1.26 18.71
N GLY A 246 -10.14 -1.02 17.57
CA GLY A 246 -11.59 -1.02 17.46
C GLY A 246 -12.21 -2.38 17.75
N VAL A 247 -13.28 -2.38 18.56
CA VAL A 247 -14.10 -3.56 18.84
C VAL A 247 -15.54 -3.26 18.43
N PRO A 248 -16.13 -3.99 17.46
CA PRO A 248 -17.48 -3.72 17.01
C PRO A 248 -18.52 -4.13 18.06
N GLY A 249 -19.66 -3.43 18.05
CA GLY A 249 -20.88 -3.84 18.74
C GLY A 249 -21.63 -4.87 17.93
N ILE A 250 -22.04 -5.96 18.58
CA ILE A 250 -22.91 -6.97 17.99
C ILE A 250 -23.97 -7.39 19.01
N GLY A 251 -25.23 -7.22 18.66
CA GLY A 251 -26.36 -7.67 19.46
C GLY A 251 -26.56 -9.19 19.35
N ASN A 252 -27.39 -9.76 20.23
CA ASN A 252 -27.59 -11.21 20.32
C ASN A 252 -28.07 -11.89 19.02
N ARG A 253 -28.64 -11.13 18.08
CA ARG A 253 -29.10 -11.60 16.77
C ARG A 253 -28.26 -11.11 15.60
N GLY A 254 -27.31 -10.20 15.84
CA GLY A 254 -26.43 -9.65 14.82
C GLY A 254 -25.50 -10.71 14.26
N LYS A 255 -25.18 -10.62 12.97
CA LYS A 255 -24.27 -11.54 12.28
C LYS A 255 -23.45 -10.79 11.24
N VAL A 256 -22.16 -11.11 11.14
CA VAL A 256 -21.29 -10.56 10.10
C VAL A 256 -20.48 -11.69 9.47
N GLY A 257 -20.52 -11.81 8.14
CA GLY A 257 -19.64 -12.72 7.41
C GLY A 257 -20.14 -13.12 6.04
N SER A 258 -19.71 -14.29 5.58
CA SER A 258 -20.13 -14.87 4.31
C SER A 258 -21.60 -15.24 4.26
N THR A 259 -22.13 -15.41 3.04
CA THR A 259 -23.50 -15.92 2.83
C THR A 259 -23.72 -17.25 3.55
N GLU A 260 -22.73 -18.15 3.48
CA GLU A 260 -22.76 -19.44 4.17
C GLU A 260 -22.78 -19.26 5.69
N TRP A 261 -21.87 -18.44 6.24
CA TRP A 261 -21.79 -18.17 7.68
C TRP A 261 -23.08 -17.59 8.25
N ILE A 262 -23.70 -16.63 7.55
CA ILE A 262 -24.91 -15.97 8.04
C ILE A 262 -26.12 -16.91 8.03
N ASN A 263 -26.20 -17.76 7.00
CA ASN A 263 -27.28 -18.72 6.83
C ASN A 263 -27.13 -19.95 7.75
N GLN A 264 -25.97 -20.16 8.37
CA GLN A 264 -25.81 -21.13 9.45
C GLN A 264 -26.62 -20.73 10.71
N GLY A 265 -27.24 -21.71 11.36
CA GLY A 265 -28.17 -21.48 12.49
C GLY A 265 -27.51 -21.05 13.81
N ASN A 266 -26.19 -21.21 13.98
CA ASN A 266 -25.47 -21.06 15.26
C ASN A 266 -24.48 -19.87 15.30
N THR A 267 -24.64 -18.91 14.38
CA THR A 267 -23.75 -17.75 14.18
C THR A 267 -24.28 -16.43 14.74
N SER A 268 -25.43 -16.45 15.42
CA SER A 268 -26.02 -15.27 16.06
C SER A 268 -25.11 -14.68 17.14
N GLY A 269 -24.96 -13.35 17.14
CA GLY A 269 -24.06 -12.62 18.04
C GLY A 269 -22.58 -12.79 17.70
N LYS A 270 -22.24 -13.28 16.49
CA LYS A 270 -20.85 -13.58 16.10
C LYS A 270 -20.45 -12.96 14.77
N ILE A 271 -19.16 -12.69 14.66
CA ILE A 271 -18.48 -12.27 13.44
C ILE A 271 -17.65 -13.46 12.96
N GLU A 272 -17.73 -13.80 11.67
CA GLU A 272 -16.92 -14.86 11.05
C GLU A 272 -15.43 -14.53 11.21
N PRO A 273 -14.59 -15.50 11.64
CA PRO A 273 -13.15 -15.30 11.71
C PRO A 273 -12.56 -14.78 10.40
N GLY A 274 -11.74 -13.72 10.48
CA GLY A 274 -11.13 -13.07 9.31
C GLY A 274 -12.02 -12.04 8.60
N ARG A 275 -13.27 -11.81 9.05
CA ARG A 275 -14.15 -10.74 8.55
C ARG A 275 -14.10 -9.44 9.34
N LEU A 276 -13.28 -9.38 10.40
CA LEU A 276 -12.95 -8.18 11.17
C LEU A 276 -11.48 -7.81 10.95
N SER A 277 -11.22 -6.51 10.77
CA SER A 277 -9.88 -5.92 10.75
C SER A 277 -9.87 -4.61 11.54
N ASP A 278 -8.72 -4.26 12.11
CA ASP A 278 -8.52 -3.11 13.00
C ASP A 278 -7.45 -2.14 12.47
N ASN A 279 -7.17 -2.16 11.18
CA ASN A 279 -6.15 -1.32 10.54
C ASN A 279 -6.72 -0.45 9.42
N PHE A 280 -8.01 -0.09 9.50
CA PHE A 280 -8.63 0.75 8.50
C PHE A 280 -8.09 2.18 8.59
N THR A 281 -7.66 2.70 7.45
CA THR A 281 -7.28 4.09 7.28
C THR A 281 -7.84 4.61 5.96
N ALA A 282 -8.40 5.81 5.99
CA ALA A 282 -8.95 6.48 4.83
C ALA A 282 -8.83 7.99 4.99
N LYS A 283 -8.74 8.71 3.88
CA LYS A 283 -8.77 10.17 3.84
C LYS A 283 -10.12 10.64 3.30
N PHE A 284 -10.67 11.66 3.94
CA PHE A 284 -11.95 12.27 3.62
C PHE A 284 -11.73 13.77 3.36
N PRO A 285 -11.21 14.15 2.17
CA PRO A 285 -11.06 15.56 1.83
C PRO A 285 -12.40 16.31 1.88
N PRO A 286 -12.43 17.57 2.32
CA PRO A 286 -13.65 18.36 2.35
C PRO A 286 -14.16 18.62 0.92
N VAL A 287 -15.48 18.65 0.77
CA VAL A 287 -16.13 19.03 -0.49
C VAL A 287 -16.04 20.55 -0.66
N VAL A 288 -15.73 20.99 -1.88
CA VAL A 288 -15.76 22.40 -2.28
C VAL A 288 -16.94 22.66 -3.21
N ALA A 289 -17.39 23.91 -3.31
CA ALA A 289 -18.42 24.28 -4.27
C ALA A 289 -17.96 23.95 -5.70
N PRO A 290 -18.82 23.37 -6.54
CA PRO A 290 -18.45 22.87 -7.87
C PRO A 290 -18.19 23.99 -8.89
N PHE A 291 -18.76 25.17 -8.67
CA PHE A 291 -18.68 26.34 -9.52
C PHE A 291 -19.00 27.61 -8.71
N THR A 292 -18.69 28.79 -9.27
CA THR A 292 -18.93 30.09 -8.62
C THR A 292 -20.28 30.71 -8.99
N SER A 293 -20.81 30.39 -10.17
CA SER A 293 -22.11 30.87 -10.66
C SER A 293 -22.80 29.77 -11.44
N GLY A 294 -24.13 29.67 -11.30
CA GLY A 294 -24.95 28.69 -11.99
C GLY A 294 -26.27 29.30 -12.45
N LEU A 295 -26.93 28.63 -13.39
CA LEU A 295 -28.24 28.99 -13.91
C LEU A 295 -29.32 28.86 -12.83
N LYS A 296 -30.38 29.66 -12.92
CA LYS A 296 -31.60 29.40 -12.13
C LYS A 296 -32.42 28.33 -12.86
N PRO A 297 -32.91 27.29 -12.17
CA PRO A 297 -33.76 26.28 -12.79
C PRO A 297 -35.06 26.90 -13.31
N ALA A 298 -35.55 26.39 -14.43
CA ALA A 298 -36.88 26.74 -14.93
C ALA A 298 -37.96 25.94 -14.19
N SER A 299 -39.16 26.47 -14.13
CA SER A 299 -40.38 25.73 -13.77
C SER A 299 -41.26 25.57 -15.00
N GLY A 300 -42.13 24.55 -15.03
CA GLY A 300 -43.01 24.36 -16.18
C GLY A 300 -43.60 22.96 -16.29
N LYS A 301 -44.18 22.68 -17.46
CA LYS A 301 -44.75 21.36 -17.77
C LYS A 301 -43.88 20.61 -18.77
N VAL A 302 -43.58 19.35 -18.48
CA VAL A 302 -42.91 18.42 -19.40
C VAL A 302 -43.76 17.15 -19.46
N GLY A 303 -44.16 16.73 -20.66
CA GLY A 303 -45.05 15.57 -20.83
C GLY A 303 -46.40 15.69 -20.11
N GLY A 304 -46.90 16.93 -19.91
CA GLY A 304 -48.15 17.19 -19.17
C GLY A 304 -48.02 17.22 -17.65
N VAL A 305 -46.86 16.85 -17.08
CA VAL A 305 -46.57 16.89 -15.64
C VAL A 305 -45.94 18.22 -15.27
N SER A 306 -46.43 18.87 -14.21
CA SER A 306 -45.87 20.11 -13.67
C SER A 306 -44.65 19.85 -12.79
N TYR A 307 -43.58 20.61 -13.00
CA TYR A 307 -42.34 20.58 -12.23
C TYR A 307 -41.99 21.98 -11.71
N GLU A 308 -41.62 22.03 -10.43
CA GLU A 308 -41.14 23.26 -9.77
C GLU A 308 -39.72 23.61 -10.22
N TYR A 309 -38.90 22.57 -10.44
CA TYR A 309 -37.53 22.71 -10.92
C TYR A 309 -37.30 21.75 -12.09
N ILE A 310 -36.77 22.28 -13.18
CA ILE A 310 -36.35 21.52 -14.36
C ILE A 310 -34.86 21.79 -14.57
N PHE A 311 -34.09 20.72 -14.50
CA PHE A 311 -32.65 20.71 -14.71
C PHE A 311 -32.33 19.97 -16.00
N GLY A 312 -31.86 20.71 -17.00
CA GLY A 312 -31.27 20.15 -18.21
C GLY A 312 -29.78 19.87 -18.01
N THR A 313 -29.02 19.89 -19.09
CA THR A 313 -27.55 19.80 -19.01
C THR A 313 -26.96 21.16 -18.61
N GLY A 314 -26.22 21.22 -17.50
CA GLY A 314 -25.54 22.43 -17.07
C GLY A 314 -25.40 22.58 -15.54
N ASP A 315 -24.87 23.74 -15.14
CA ASP A 315 -24.65 24.12 -13.75
C ASP A 315 -25.80 24.99 -13.25
N TYR A 316 -26.40 24.64 -12.12
CA TYR A 316 -27.56 25.31 -11.55
C TYR A 316 -27.33 25.74 -10.11
N SER A 317 -27.63 27.00 -9.77
CA SER A 317 -27.52 27.52 -8.41
C SER A 317 -28.91 27.79 -7.84
N VAL A 318 -29.27 27.06 -6.78
CA VAL A 318 -30.56 27.16 -6.10
C VAL A 318 -30.33 27.60 -4.67
N ASP A 319 -31.05 28.62 -4.21
CA ASP A 319 -30.90 29.04 -2.82
C ASP A 319 -31.70 28.13 -1.89
N LYS A 320 -32.99 27.97 -2.20
CA LYS A 320 -33.90 27.08 -1.49
C LYS A 320 -34.43 26.03 -2.44
N PHE A 321 -33.94 24.80 -2.32
CA PHE A 321 -34.48 23.65 -3.02
C PHE A 321 -35.47 22.93 -2.10
N THR A 322 -36.72 23.38 -2.12
CA THR A 322 -37.78 22.85 -1.28
C THR A 322 -38.93 22.33 -2.14
N LEU A 323 -39.34 21.08 -1.91
CA LEU A 323 -40.52 20.48 -2.52
C LEU A 323 -41.49 19.99 -1.43
N VAL A 324 -42.76 20.37 -1.55
CA VAL A 324 -43.82 20.03 -0.60
C VAL A 324 -45.04 19.43 -1.32
N GLY A 325 -45.90 18.73 -0.58
CA GLY A 325 -47.13 18.15 -1.12
C GLY A 325 -46.83 17.16 -2.25
N PHE A 326 -47.28 17.47 -3.47
CA PHE A 326 -47.09 16.66 -4.67
C PHE A 326 -46.13 17.31 -5.69
N GLN A 327 -45.37 18.33 -5.26
CA GLN A 327 -44.42 19.03 -6.13
C GLN A 327 -43.32 18.09 -6.62
N LYS A 328 -42.85 18.32 -7.84
CA LYS A 328 -41.81 17.51 -8.48
C LYS A 328 -40.66 18.37 -8.99
N ALA A 329 -39.47 17.80 -8.99
CA ALA A 329 -38.35 18.30 -9.79
C ALA A 329 -37.98 17.27 -10.86
N LEU A 330 -37.52 17.74 -12.01
CA LEU A 330 -37.08 16.94 -13.14
C LEU A 330 -35.61 17.18 -13.42
N VAL A 331 -34.85 16.10 -13.60
CA VAL A 331 -33.50 16.11 -14.15
C VAL A 331 -33.55 15.35 -15.47
N SER A 332 -33.46 16.09 -16.58
CA SER A 332 -33.55 15.57 -17.94
C SER A 332 -32.21 15.55 -18.70
N GLY A 333 -31.13 16.01 -18.06
CA GLY A 333 -29.78 16.02 -18.62
C GLY A 333 -28.69 15.83 -17.56
N ASN A 334 -27.44 16.15 -17.91
CA ASN A 334 -26.32 16.08 -16.98
C ASN A 334 -26.23 17.39 -16.18
N ALA A 335 -26.84 17.40 -14.99
CA ALA A 335 -26.97 18.58 -14.15
C ALA A 335 -26.03 18.53 -12.95
N ARG A 336 -25.33 19.65 -12.70
CA ARG A 336 -24.66 19.91 -11.41
C ARG A 336 -25.44 20.99 -10.68
N VAL A 337 -26.06 20.64 -9.57
CA VAL A 337 -26.94 21.54 -8.80
C VAL A 337 -26.25 21.91 -7.50
N TYR A 338 -26.05 23.20 -7.27
CA TYR A 338 -25.53 23.74 -6.01
C TYR A 338 -26.67 24.38 -5.21
N VAL A 339 -26.91 23.87 -4.00
CA VAL A 339 -27.95 24.34 -3.07
C VAL A 339 -27.30 25.11 -1.92
N SER A 340 -27.55 26.41 -1.80
CA SER A 340 -26.79 27.29 -0.89
C SER A 340 -27.38 27.40 0.53
N ASP A 341 -28.70 27.30 0.71
CA ASP A 341 -29.36 27.60 1.99
C ASP A 341 -30.22 26.44 2.52
N THR A 342 -31.20 25.97 1.74
CA THR A 342 -32.15 24.93 2.20
C THR A 342 -32.33 23.82 1.17
N MET A 343 -32.26 22.55 1.62
CA MET A 343 -32.58 21.37 0.81
C MET A 343 -33.59 20.49 1.57
N SER A 344 -34.82 20.40 1.08
CA SER A 344 -35.86 19.59 1.73
C SER A 344 -36.93 19.06 0.79
N THR A 345 -37.34 17.80 0.95
CA THR A 345 -38.52 17.23 0.30
C THR A 345 -39.46 16.64 1.36
N THR A 346 -40.77 16.81 1.22
CA THR A 346 -41.77 16.36 2.21
C THR A 346 -43.03 15.79 1.56
N ALA A 347 -43.89 15.14 2.36
CA ALA A 347 -45.16 14.55 1.93
C ALA A 347 -44.99 13.54 0.77
N SER A 348 -45.42 13.89 -0.45
CA SER A 348 -45.32 13.02 -1.64
C SER A 348 -44.42 13.65 -2.71
N ALA A 349 -43.57 14.61 -2.34
CA ALA A 349 -42.65 15.26 -3.26
C ALA A 349 -41.65 14.25 -3.86
N THR A 350 -41.23 14.50 -5.10
CA THR A 350 -40.33 13.60 -5.84
C THR A 350 -39.35 14.39 -6.70
N ILE A 351 -38.09 13.95 -6.73
CA ILE A 351 -37.05 14.42 -7.65
C ILE A 351 -36.83 13.30 -8.65
N VAL A 352 -37.26 13.49 -9.90
CA VAL A 352 -37.18 12.48 -10.97
C VAL A 352 -35.90 12.70 -11.77
N ILE A 353 -35.11 11.64 -11.91
CA ILE A 353 -33.92 11.61 -12.79
C ILE A 353 -34.27 10.68 -13.96
N GLU A 354 -34.35 11.23 -15.16
CA GLU A 354 -34.71 10.47 -16.36
C GLU A 354 -33.61 9.49 -16.78
N PRO A 355 -33.95 8.41 -17.51
CA PRO A 355 -32.95 7.53 -18.08
C PRO A 355 -31.97 8.31 -18.97
N GLY A 356 -30.67 8.12 -18.74
CA GLY A 356 -29.61 8.85 -19.45
C GLY A 356 -29.27 10.23 -18.88
N ALA A 357 -30.00 10.71 -17.86
CA ALA A 357 -29.66 11.91 -17.10
C ALA A 357 -28.74 11.60 -15.91
N LYS A 358 -28.01 12.61 -15.44
CA LYS A 358 -27.14 12.53 -14.25
C LYS A 358 -27.36 13.75 -13.36
N LEU A 359 -27.48 13.52 -12.06
CA LEU A 359 -27.55 14.57 -11.05
C LEU A 359 -26.34 14.51 -10.12
N GLU A 360 -25.54 15.59 -10.12
CA GLU A 360 -24.57 15.87 -9.07
C GLU A 360 -25.10 16.99 -8.19
N LEU A 361 -25.56 16.65 -6.98
CA LEU A 361 -26.14 17.58 -6.03
C LEU A 361 -25.10 18.00 -4.98
N TYR A 362 -24.70 19.26 -4.99
CA TYR A 362 -23.81 19.86 -4.00
C TYR A 362 -24.63 20.69 -3.02
N CYS A 363 -24.67 20.30 -1.75
CA CYS A 363 -25.45 20.98 -0.72
C CYS A 363 -24.53 21.73 0.25
N ALA A 364 -24.81 23.01 0.47
CA ALA A 364 -24.22 23.84 1.53
C ALA A 364 -25.20 24.19 2.66
N ALA A 365 -26.46 23.73 2.55
CA ALA A 365 -27.48 23.89 3.58
C ALA A 365 -27.04 23.32 4.94
N LYS A 366 -27.41 23.95 6.05
CA LYS A 366 -27.02 23.49 7.41
C LYS A 366 -27.48 22.06 7.71
N SER A 367 -28.66 21.71 7.22
CA SER A 367 -29.27 20.38 7.33
C SER A 367 -30.03 20.05 6.04
N VAL A 368 -29.92 18.81 5.59
CA VAL A 368 -30.61 18.27 4.42
C VAL A 368 -31.63 17.23 4.87
N SER A 369 -32.89 17.38 4.47
CA SER A 369 -33.97 16.45 4.83
C SER A 369 -34.74 15.96 3.61
N ILE A 370 -34.47 14.74 3.19
CA ILE A 370 -35.14 14.11 2.05
C ILE A 370 -36.23 13.19 2.59
N GLY A 371 -37.47 13.62 2.47
CA GLY A 371 -38.66 12.83 2.77
C GLY A 371 -39.57 12.67 1.56
N GLY A 372 -40.71 12.04 1.79
CA GLY A 372 -41.68 11.71 0.75
C GLY A 372 -41.20 10.59 -0.16
N GLN A 373 -41.33 10.77 -1.48
CA GLN A 373 -40.82 9.78 -2.44
C GLN A 373 -39.32 9.99 -2.74
N GLY A 374 -38.74 11.11 -2.28
CA GLY A 374 -37.30 11.38 -2.40
C GLY A 374 -36.82 11.42 -3.85
N PHE A 375 -35.75 10.67 -4.13
CA PHE A 375 -35.15 10.57 -5.46
C PHE A 375 -35.69 9.36 -6.21
N LEU A 376 -36.30 9.59 -7.37
CA LEU A 376 -36.68 8.55 -8.31
C LEU A 376 -35.66 8.50 -9.44
N ASN A 377 -34.68 7.59 -9.30
CA ASN A 377 -33.62 7.38 -10.27
C ASN A 377 -34.03 6.31 -11.29
N LEU A 378 -34.59 6.72 -12.43
CA LEU A 378 -35.17 5.81 -13.42
C LEU A 378 -34.12 5.00 -14.20
N ALA A 379 -32.84 5.39 -14.16
CA ALA A 379 -31.76 4.58 -14.70
C ALA A 379 -31.49 3.32 -13.85
N GLY A 380 -31.83 3.36 -12.56
CA GLY A 380 -31.62 2.25 -11.62
C GLY A 380 -30.15 1.97 -11.28
N THR A 381 -29.21 2.83 -11.69
CA THR A 381 -27.79 2.72 -11.37
C THR A 381 -27.36 3.82 -10.41
N ALA A 382 -26.51 3.48 -9.44
CA ALA A 382 -26.11 4.43 -8.40
C ALA A 382 -25.15 5.54 -8.90
N GLU A 383 -24.53 5.39 -10.07
CA GLU A 383 -23.65 6.40 -10.66
C GLU A 383 -24.37 7.68 -11.12
N THR A 384 -25.68 7.59 -11.43
CA THR A 384 -26.45 8.71 -11.98
C THR A 384 -26.91 9.71 -10.93
N LEU A 385 -26.88 9.36 -9.64
CA LEU A 385 -27.17 10.26 -8.52
C LEU A 385 -25.97 10.33 -7.59
N GLN A 386 -25.36 11.51 -7.49
CA GLN A 386 -24.24 11.78 -6.59
C GLN A 386 -24.58 12.97 -5.70
N ILE A 387 -24.51 12.79 -4.39
CA ILE A 387 -24.78 13.82 -3.40
C ILE A 387 -23.50 14.17 -2.67
N PHE A 388 -23.08 15.42 -2.79
CA PHE A 388 -21.89 15.98 -2.16
C PHE A 388 -22.31 16.99 -1.09
N ALA A 389 -22.07 16.69 0.18
CA ALA A 389 -22.35 17.61 1.27
C ALA A 389 -21.08 18.41 1.61
N LEU A 390 -21.20 19.74 1.52
CA LEU A 390 -20.13 20.66 1.92
C LEU A 390 -19.96 20.68 3.45
N PRO A 391 -18.82 21.17 3.98
CA PRO A 391 -18.54 21.18 5.41
C PRO A 391 -19.58 21.88 6.30
N SER A 392 -20.42 22.75 5.73
CA SER A 392 -21.51 23.42 6.45
C SER A 392 -22.70 22.48 6.76
N VAL A 393 -22.84 21.35 6.07
CA VAL A 393 -23.91 20.39 6.27
C VAL A 393 -23.58 19.52 7.49
N THR A 394 -24.34 19.67 8.56
CA THR A 394 -24.13 18.85 9.78
C THR A 394 -24.89 17.53 9.75
N THR A 395 -26.05 17.51 9.11
CA THR A 395 -26.94 16.35 9.04
C THR A 395 -27.54 16.20 7.64
N LEU A 396 -27.60 14.95 7.18
CA LEU A 396 -28.22 14.57 5.92
C LEU A 396 -29.12 13.38 6.21
N SER A 397 -30.43 13.61 6.25
CA SER A 397 -31.40 12.58 6.62
C SER A 397 -32.31 12.20 5.46
N PHE A 398 -32.42 10.90 5.19
CA PHE A 398 -33.47 10.28 4.40
C PHE A 398 -34.52 9.72 5.36
N GLN A 399 -35.76 10.13 5.17
CA GLN A 399 -36.85 9.84 6.09
C GLN A 399 -38.04 9.22 5.35
N GLY A 400 -38.72 8.29 6.03
CA GLY A 400 -39.94 7.66 5.53
C GLY A 400 -39.64 6.40 4.71
N SER A 401 -40.30 6.28 3.57
CA SER A 401 -40.16 5.14 2.63
C SER A 401 -39.51 5.58 1.32
N SER A 402 -38.62 6.58 1.38
CA SER A 402 -37.88 7.05 0.20
C SER A 402 -36.72 6.10 -0.07
N ASP A 403 -36.89 5.21 -1.05
CA ASP A 403 -35.78 4.44 -1.60
C ASP A 403 -34.77 5.38 -2.26
N MET A 404 -33.50 4.99 -2.24
CA MET A 404 -32.44 5.77 -2.84
C MET A 404 -31.45 4.86 -3.56
N ILE A 405 -31.17 5.21 -4.81
CA ILE A 405 -30.13 4.58 -5.62
C ILE A 405 -29.14 5.68 -5.98
N GLY A 406 -27.99 5.72 -5.30
CA GLY A 406 -27.02 6.81 -5.46
C GLY A 406 -25.80 6.72 -4.54
N VAL A 407 -24.88 7.67 -4.74
CA VAL A 407 -23.67 7.84 -3.93
C VAL A 407 -23.80 9.05 -3.03
N ILE A 408 -23.40 8.90 -1.77
CA ILE A 408 -23.31 10.00 -0.80
C ILE A 408 -21.85 10.21 -0.41
N TYR A 409 -21.38 11.44 -0.55
CA TYR A 409 -20.09 11.91 -0.07
C TYR A 409 -20.29 13.13 0.83
N ALA A 410 -20.24 12.90 2.14
CA ALA A 410 -20.59 13.87 3.18
C ALA A 410 -19.59 13.83 4.35
N PRO A 411 -18.32 14.18 4.11
CA PRO A 411 -17.20 13.89 5.02
C PRO A 411 -17.35 14.52 6.42
N ASP A 412 -18.17 15.56 6.57
CA ASP A 412 -18.36 16.28 7.84
C ASP A 412 -19.79 16.15 8.40
N SER A 413 -20.68 15.44 7.71
CA SER A 413 -22.09 15.29 8.07
C SER A 413 -22.40 13.93 8.70
N ASN A 414 -23.39 13.90 9.60
CA ASN A 414 -24.04 12.65 10.00
C ASN A 414 -25.11 12.27 8.97
N VAL A 415 -24.92 11.14 8.30
CA VAL A 415 -25.88 10.61 7.34
C VAL A 415 -26.85 9.67 8.06
N LYS A 416 -28.15 9.95 7.96
CA LYS A 416 -29.19 9.11 8.54
C LYS A 416 -30.08 8.54 7.44
N VAL A 417 -30.12 7.23 7.33
CA VAL A 417 -31.06 6.48 6.49
C VAL A 417 -31.99 5.73 7.44
N ALA A 418 -33.19 6.27 7.64
CA ALA A 418 -34.13 5.72 8.60
C ALA A 418 -35.51 5.48 7.99
N GLY A 419 -36.22 4.48 8.54
CA GLY A 419 -37.55 4.09 8.10
C GLY A 419 -37.56 2.70 7.48
N SER A 420 -38.39 2.51 6.46
CA SER A 420 -38.50 1.27 5.69
C SER A 420 -38.13 1.59 4.25
N SER A 421 -36.85 1.88 4.01
CA SER A 421 -36.30 2.25 2.71
C SER A 421 -35.19 1.30 2.26
N VAL A 422 -35.02 1.21 0.95
CA VAL A 422 -33.91 0.51 0.31
C VAL A 422 -32.87 1.54 -0.11
N PHE A 423 -31.64 1.36 0.34
CA PHE A 423 -30.51 2.16 -0.13
C PHE A 423 -29.59 1.30 -0.99
N ILE A 424 -29.31 1.75 -2.21
CA ILE A 424 -28.39 1.08 -3.14
C ILE A 424 -27.27 2.07 -3.48
N GLY A 425 -26.03 1.69 -3.20
CA GLY A 425 -24.86 2.46 -3.60
C GLY A 425 -23.77 2.53 -2.54
N HIS A 426 -23.26 3.73 -2.28
CA HIS A 426 -22.09 3.94 -1.44
C HIS A 426 -22.24 5.16 -0.54
N ILE A 427 -21.81 5.05 0.73
CA ILE A 427 -21.82 6.17 1.68
C ILE A 427 -20.39 6.44 2.17
N LYS A 428 -19.92 7.67 2.02
CA LYS A 428 -18.73 8.21 2.71
C LYS A 428 -19.16 9.38 3.58
N ALA A 429 -19.04 9.29 4.90
CA ALA A 429 -19.59 10.30 5.81
C ALA A 429 -18.70 10.58 7.03
N ARG A 430 -19.10 11.54 7.89
CA ARG A 430 -18.53 11.63 9.24
C ARG A 430 -19.02 10.46 10.10
N SER A 431 -20.32 10.22 10.10
CA SER A 431 -20.99 9.08 10.74
C SER A 431 -22.18 8.64 9.90
N ALA A 432 -22.63 7.40 10.08
CA ALA A 432 -23.77 6.85 9.36
C ALA A 432 -24.71 6.08 10.31
N ASP A 433 -25.95 6.51 10.35
CA ASP A 433 -27.06 5.83 11.04
C ASP A 433 -27.97 5.23 9.97
N VAL A 434 -27.80 3.94 9.70
CA VAL A 434 -28.70 3.16 8.84
C VAL A 434 -29.55 2.35 9.80
N SER A 435 -30.66 2.90 10.31
CA SER A 435 -31.50 2.24 11.32
C SER A 435 -32.96 2.09 10.86
N GLY A 436 -33.80 1.51 11.71
CA GLY A 436 -35.14 1.06 11.31
C GLY A 436 -35.09 -0.23 10.50
N ASN A 437 -36.07 -0.41 9.60
CA ASN A 437 -36.20 -1.60 8.74
C ASN A 437 -35.50 -1.43 7.39
N SER A 438 -34.60 -0.46 7.25
CA SER A 438 -33.91 -0.17 5.99
C SER A 438 -32.99 -1.32 5.56
N THR A 439 -32.90 -1.57 4.26
CA THR A 439 -31.88 -2.45 3.68
C THR A 439 -30.84 -1.62 2.94
N PHE A 440 -29.61 -2.12 2.90
CA PHE A 440 -28.50 -1.46 2.23
C PHE A 440 -27.79 -2.45 1.30
N HIS A 441 -27.70 -2.11 0.03
CA HIS A 441 -27.06 -2.89 -1.01
C HIS A 441 -25.86 -2.11 -1.54
N ALA A 442 -24.66 -2.56 -1.19
CA ALA A 442 -23.42 -1.94 -1.65
C ALA A 442 -23.18 -2.29 -3.13
N ASP A 443 -23.05 -1.28 -3.99
CA ASP A 443 -22.60 -1.54 -5.36
C ASP A 443 -21.06 -1.56 -5.40
N GLU A 444 -20.50 -2.74 -5.63
CA GLU A 444 -19.06 -2.99 -5.74
C GLU A 444 -18.41 -2.20 -6.87
N ALA A 445 -19.15 -1.82 -7.92
CA ALA A 445 -18.63 -1.04 -9.04
C ALA A 445 -18.25 0.40 -8.64
N LEU A 446 -18.89 0.95 -7.60
CA LEU A 446 -18.68 2.34 -7.14
C LEU A 446 -17.42 2.53 -6.29
N GLY A 447 -16.84 1.44 -5.79
CA GLY A 447 -15.64 1.54 -4.95
C GLY A 447 -14.44 2.00 -5.77
N THR A 448 -13.70 3.00 -5.27
CA THR A 448 -12.44 3.43 -5.90
C THR A 448 -11.52 2.23 -6.06
N PRO A 449 -11.09 1.89 -7.29
CA PRO A 449 -10.22 0.74 -7.51
C PRO A 449 -8.85 1.05 -6.92
N ILE A 450 -8.47 0.34 -5.86
CA ILE A 450 -7.11 0.38 -5.31
C ILE A 450 -6.40 -0.89 -5.75
N TYR A 451 -5.29 -0.75 -6.46
CA TYR A 451 -4.41 -1.86 -6.79
C TYR A 451 -3.59 -2.24 -5.56
N VAL A 452 -3.71 -3.50 -5.14
CA VAL A 452 -2.91 -4.07 -4.06
C VAL A 452 -2.16 -5.30 -4.56
N LEU A 453 -1.04 -5.64 -3.91
CA LEU A 453 -0.34 -6.89 -4.14
C LEU A 453 -1.28 -8.09 -3.93
N ALA A 454 -1.32 -8.98 -4.90
CA ALA A 454 -2.01 -10.28 -4.82
C ALA A 454 -1.02 -11.41 -4.57
N SER A 455 0.09 -11.42 -5.31
CA SER A 455 1.16 -12.39 -5.18
C SER A 455 2.52 -11.72 -5.41
N TRP A 456 3.58 -12.33 -4.88
CA TRP A 456 4.95 -11.90 -5.07
C TRP A 456 5.80 -13.12 -5.44
N LYS A 457 6.62 -12.98 -6.47
CA LYS A 457 7.52 -14.03 -6.94
C LYS A 457 8.85 -13.42 -7.38
N GLU A 458 9.95 -14.00 -6.95
CA GLU A 458 11.27 -13.74 -7.52
C GLU A 458 11.48 -14.55 -8.81
N LEU A 459 12.08 -13.92 -9.82
CA LEU A 459 12.33 -14.52 -11.14
C LEU A 459 13.76 -15.05 -11.31
#